data_AF-A0A529LDE7-F1
#
_entry.id   AF-A0A529LDE7-F1
#
_cell.length_a   1.000
_cell.length_b   1.000
_cell.length_c   1.000
_cell.angle_alpha   90.00
_cell.angle_beta   90.00
_cell.angle_gamma   90.00
#
_symmetry.space_group_name_H-M   'P 1'
#
loop_
_entity.id
_entity.type
_entity.pdbx_description
1 polymer ?
#
loop_
_entity_poly.entity_id
_entity_poly.type
_entity_poly.pdbx_seq_one_letter_code
_entity_poly.pdbx_strand_id
1 'polypeptide(L)'
;MLHALRLLACLACAQAAPMASPADALAVDVELVLAVDISLSMDEKEFALQRAGYVEALRHPDFIKAVRAGATGRIALTYFEWAGTVRDDAVIGWQIIDSAESANSFADKV
;
A
#
# COMPACT_ATOMS: atom_id res chain seq x y z
N MET A 1 -36.33 40.19 -25.79
CA MET A 1 -35.93 39.31 -26.90
C MET A 1 -34.41 39.17 -27.12
N LEU A 2 -33.54 40.13 -26.72
CA LEU A 2 -32.08 40.00 -26.90
C LEU A 2 -31.28 39.45 -25.69
N HIS A 3 -31.88 39.37 -24.50
CA HIS A 3 -31.20 38.81 -23.31
C HIS A 3 -31.22 37.28 -23.27
N ALA A 4 -32.24 36.66 -23.86
CA ALA A 4 -32.39 35.20 -23.91
C ALA A 4 -31.32 34.54 -24.80
N LEU A 5 -30.75 35.27 -25.76
CA LEU A 5 -29.72 34.74 -26.66
C LEU A 5 -28.31 34.77 -26.05
N ARG A 6 -28.07 35.56 -24.98
CA ARG A 6 -26.78 35.60 -24.29
C ARG A 6 -26.56 34.42 -23.34
N LEU A 7 -27.64 33.80 -22.86
CA LEU A 7 -27.57 32.61 -21.99
C LEU A 7 -27.21 31.32 -22.74
N LEU A 8 -27.42 31.25 -24.06
CA LEU A 8 -27.04 30.08 -24.85
C LEU A 8 -25.55 30.05 -25.24
N ALA A 9 -24.84 31.18 -25.18
CA ALA A 9 -23.46 31.27 -25.66
C ALA A 9 -22.41 30.84 -24.61
N CYS A 10 -22.77 30.76 -23.33
CA CYS A 10 -21.83 30.40 -22.27
C CYS A 10 -21.67 28.89 -22.05
N LEU A 11 -22.53 28.04 -22.64
CA LEU A 11 -22.39 26.58 -22.51
C LEU A 11 -21.41 25.95 -23.52
N ALA A 12 -20.92 26.70 -24.50
CA ALA A 12 -20.07 26.16 -25.58
C ALA A 12 -18.57 26.05 -25.20
N CYS A 13 -18.17 26.46 -23.99
CA CYS A 13 -16.79 26.39 -23.52
C CYS A 13 -16.64 25.55 -22.24
N ALA A 14 -17.50 24.55 -22.03
CA ALA A 14 -17.12 23.43 -21.19
C ALA A 14 -16.04 22.64 -21.93
N GLN A 15 -14.81 23.17 -21.93
CA GLN A 15 -13.61 22.42 -22.27
C GLN A 15 -13.66 21.18 -21.38
N ALA A 16 -13.76 20.01 -22.00
CA ALA A 16 -13.60 18.75 -21.31
C ALA A 16 -12.27 18.84 -20.56
N ALA A 17 -12.35 19.03 -19.24
CA ALA A 17 -11.18 18.92 -18.40
C ALA A 17 -10.57 17.55 -18.72
N PRO A 18 -9.27 17.44 -19.02
CA PRO A 18 -8.66 16.14 -19.17
C PRO A 18 -8.96 15.37 -17.90
N MET A 19 -9.80 14.33 -18.01
CA MET A 19 -9.88 13.32 -16.97
C MET A 19 -8.44 12.88 -16.79
N ALA A 20 -7.89 13.13 -15.60
CA ALA A 20 -6.61 12.55 -15.23
C ALA A 20 -6.77 11.05 -15.49
N SER A 21 -6.05 10.53 -16.50
CA SER A 21 -5.85 9.09 -16.59
C SER A 21 -5.36 8.67 -15.21
N PRO A 22 -5.93 7.62 -14.59
CA PRO A 22 -5.36 7.09 -13.36
C PRO A 22 -3.88 6.94 -13.63
N ALA A 23 -3.04 7.64 -12.85
CA ALA A 23 -1.59 7.57 -13.01
C ALA A 23 -1.24 6.09 -13.12
N ASP A 24 -0.57 5.68 -14.21
CA ASP A 24 -0.34 4.28 -14.58
C ASP A 24 -0.14 3.45 -13.32
N ALA A 25 -1.21 2.76 -12.89
CA ALA A 25 -1.18 2.04 -11.63
C ALA A 25 -0.09 0.99 -11.80
N LEU A 26 0.97 1.09 -11.00
CA LEU A 26 2.09 0.17 -11.07
C LEU A 26 1.54 -1.24 -10.89
N ALA A 27 1.56 -2.03 -11.96
CA ALA A 27 1.05 -3.40 -11.92
C ALA A 27 1.89 -4.22 -10.94
N VAL A 28 1.21 -4.89 -10.01
CA VAL A 28 1.79 -5.80 -9.03
C VAL A 28 1.07 -7.15 -9.10
N ASP A 29 1.76 -8.22 -8.73
CA ASP A 29 1.15 -9.56 -8.71
C ASP A 29 0.18 -9.73 -7.53
N VAL A 30 0.47 -9.06 -6.41
CA VAL A 30 -0.32 -9.10 -5.17
C VAL A 30 -0.25 -7.73 -4.47
N GLU A 31 -1.38 -7.30 -3.91
CA GLU A 31 -1.47 -6.25 -2.90
C GLU A 31 -1.67 -6.92 -1.52
N LEU A 32 -0.65 -6.89 -0.67
CA LEU A 32 -0.60 -7.61 0.61
C LEU A 32 -0.69 -6.63 1.79
N VAL A 33 -1.63 -6.90 2.70
CA VAL A 33 -1.81 -6.17 3.97
C VAL A 33 -1.43 -7.08 5.14
N LEU A 34 -0.47 -6.65 5.95
CA LEU A 34 -0.17 -7.26 7.24
C LEU A 34 -0.85 -6.45 8.35
N ALA A 35 -2.04 -6.87 8.75
CA ALA A 35 -2.80 -6.28 9.86
C ALA A 35 -2.53 -7.09 11.14
N VAL A 36 -1.60 -6.61 11.95
CA VAL A 36 -1.03 -7.36 13.07
C VAL A 36 -1.78 -7.05 14.37
N ASP A 37 -2.27 -8.09 15.02
CA ASP A 37 -2.97 -7.98 16.31
C ASP A 37 -1.98 -7.67 17.44
N ILE A 38 -2.28 -6.64 18.23
CA ILE A 38 -1.55 -6.27 19.46
C ILE A 38 -2.48 -6.23 20.68
N SER A 39 -3.46 -7.13 20.69
CA SER A 39 -4.48 -7.24 21.74
C SER A 39 -3.89 -7.42 23.15
N LEU A 40 -4.69 -7.05 24.16
CA LEU A 40 -4.31 -7.11 25.58
C LEU A 40 -3.93 -8.50 26.10
N SER A 41 -4.24 -9.57 25.35
CA SER A 41 -3.80 -10.93 25.68
C SER A 41 -2.33 -11.19 25.37
N MET A 42 -1.67 -10.30 24.62
CA MET A 42 -0.27 -10.43 24.27
C MET A 42 0.64 -9.82 25.33
N ASP A 43 1.69 -10.56 25.71
CA ASP A 43 2.80 -10.00 26.47
C ASP A 43 3.89 -9.38 25.57
N GLU A 44 4.79 -8.60 26.18
CA GLU A 44 5.87 -7.92 25.45
C GLU A 44 6.80 -8.88 24.69
N LYS A 45 7.01 -10.10 25.21
CA LYS A 45 7.89 -11.09 24.58
C LYS A 45 7.20 -11.73 23.38
N GLU A 46 5.92 -12.04 23.51
CA GLU A 46 5.09 -12.56 22.42
C GLU A 46 5.01 -11.54 21.28
N PHE A 47 4.83 -10.26 21.61
CA PHE A 47 4.81 -9.18 20.64
C PHE A 47 6.15 -9.01 19.93
N ALA A 48 7.26 -9.02 20.68
CA ALA A 48 8.60 -8.96 20.10
C ALA A 48 8.89 -10.19 19.21
N LEU A 49 8.48 -11.39 19.63
CA LEU A 49 8.64 -12.63 18.86
C LEU A 49 7.85 -12.59 17.56
N GLN A 50 6.60 -12.09 17.59
CA GLN A 50 5.76 -11.95 16.41
C GLN A 50 6.38 -11.00 15.39
N ARG A 51 6.82 -9.80 15.82
CA ARG A 51 7.51 -8.84 14.94
C ARG A 51 8.80 -9.41 14.37
N ALA A 52 9.61 -10.07 15.20
CA ALA A 52 10.82 -10.75 14.74
C ALA A 52 10.50 -11.81 13.66
N GLY A 53 9.41 -12.56 13.81
CA GLY A 53 8.95 -13.52 12.80
C GLY A 53 8.59 -12.88 11.46
N TYR A 54 7.91 -11.73 11.45
CA TYR A 54 7.65 -10.99 10.21
C TYR A 54 8.94 -10.47 9.57
N VAL A 55 9.85 -9.90 10.36
CA VAL A 55 11.15 -9.42 9.88
C VAL A 55 11.95 -10.58 9.27
N GLU A 56 12.03 -11.72 9.95
CA GLU A 56 12.72 -12.91 9.45
C GLU A 56 12.10 -13.41 8.14
N ALA A 57 10.77 -13.53 8.09
CA ALA A 57 10.06 -13.99 6.89
C ALA A 57 10.30 -13.07 5.69
N LEU A 58 10.22 -11.75 5.87
CA LEU A 58 10.47 -10.77 4.81
C LEU A 58 11.92 -10.79 4.31
N ARG A 59 12.88 -11.12 5.17
CA ARG A 59 14.30 -11.26 4.83
C ARG A 59 14.66 -12.62 4.26
N HIS A 60 13.79 -13.61 4.38
CA HIS A 60 14.08 -14.98 3.97
C HIS A 60 14.20 -15.07 2.43
N PRO A 61 15.21 -15.78 1.89
CA PRO A 61 15.42 -15.88 0.44
C PRO A 61 14.21 -16.48 -0.30
N ASP A 62 13.44 -17.35 0.35
CA ASP A 62 12.23 -17.93 -0.27
C ASP A 62 11.11 -16.91 -0.46
N PHE A 63 10.99 -15.91 0.42
CA PHE A 63 9.99 -14.85 0.25
C PHE A 63 10.27 -14.06 -1.03
N ILE A 64 11.51 -13.58 -1.20
CA ILE A 64 11.85 -12.84 -2.41
C ILE A 64 11.79 -13.73 -3.65
N LYS A 65 12.18 -15.00 -3.55
CA LYS A 65 12.03 -15.96 -4.66
C LYS A 65 10.57 -16.12 -5.08
N ALA A 66 9.64 -16.17 -4.12
CA ALA A 66 8.21 -16.25 -4.40
C ALA A 66 7.67 -14.96 -5.06
N VAL A 67 8.05 -13.78 -4.55
CA VAL A 67 7.69 -12.48 -5.15
C VAL A 67 8.17 -12.39 -6.59
N ARG A 68 9.41 -12.81 -6.86
CA ARG A 68 10.01 -12.76 -8.21
C ARG A 68 9.46 -13.80 -9.18
N ALA A 69 8.78 -14.83 -8.68
CA ALA A 69 8.16 -15.85 -9.52
C ALA A 69 6.81 -15.41 -10.11
N GLY A 70 6.25 -14.29 -9.65
CA GLY A 70 5.05 -13.68 -10.21
C GLY A 70 5.26 -13.14 -11.63
N ALA A 71 4.17 -12.81 -12.32
CA ALA A 71 4.20 -12.35 -13.72
C ALA A 71 4.86 -10.96 -13.85
N THR A 72 4.63 -10.08 -12.87
CA THR A 72 5.25 -8.75 -12.79
C THR A 72 6.56 -8.74 -11.99
N GLY A 73 6.77 -9.79 -11.18
CA GLY A 73 7.94 -9.99 -10.34
C GLY A 73 8.02 -9.00 -9.17
N ARG A 74 6.87 -8.50 -8.70
CA ARG A 74 6.77 -7.51 -7.61
C ARG A 74 5.41 -7.56 -6.93
N ILE A 75 5.37 -7.17 -5.66
CA ILE A 75 4.13 -6.98 -4.88
C ILE A 75 4.06 -5.57 -4.30
N ALA A 76 2.88 -5.13 -3.91
CA ALA A 76 2.70 -4.01 -3.00
C ALA A 76 2.47 -4.56 -1.59
N LEU A 77 3.17 -4.02 -0.59
CA LEU A 77 3.07 -4.44 0.81
C LEU A 77 2.77 -3.24 1.71
N THR A 78 1.85 -3.41 2.65
CA THR A 78 1.58 -2.47 3.76
C THR A 78 1.45 -3.24 5.07
N TYR A 79 1.70 -2.55 6.17
CA TYR A 79 1.68 -3.11 7.51
C TYR A 79 1.03 -2.12 8.48
N PHE A 80 0.23 -2.61 9.42
CA PHE A 80 -0.19 -1.83 10.58
C PHE A 80 -0.50 -2.74 11.77
N GLU A 81 -0.43 -2.17 12.97
CA GLU A 81 -0.81 -2.84 14.21
C GLU A 81 -2.15 -2.31 14.73
N TRP A 82 -2.95 -3.18 15.34
CA TRP A 82 -4.27 -2.80 15.85
C TRP A 82 -4.65 -3.52 17.15
N ALA A 83 -5.38 -2.80 18.02
CA ALA A 83 -6.10 -3.35 19.16
C ALA A 83 -7.30 -2.45 19.47
N GLY A 84 -8.48 -2.84 18.99
CA GLY A 84 -9.69 -1.99 19.00
C GLY A 84 -9.63 -0.83 17.99
N THR A 85 -8.53 -0.08 17.97
CA THR A 85 -8.18 0.92 16.95
C THR A 85 -6.81 0.63 16.35
N VAL A 86 -6.50 1.24 15.20
CA VAL A 86 -5.16 1.20 14.61
C VAL A 86 -4.19 2.01 15.48
N ARG A 87 -2.96 1.53 15.62
CA ARG A 87 -1.88 2.27 16.26
C ARG A 87 -1.16 3.13 15.22
N ASP A 88 -1.40 4.45 15.27
CA ASP A 88 -0.95 5.38 14.23
C ASP A 88 0.58 5.38 14.00
N ASP A 89 1.36 5.15 15.05
CA ASP A 89 2.84 5.10 14.98
C ASP A 89 3.40 3.79 14.39
N ALA A 90 2.53 2.82 14.11
CA ALA A 90 2.88 1.50 13.60
C ALA A 90 2.39 1.27 12.16
N VAL A 91 1.98 2.34 11.45
CA VAL A 91 1.50 2.24 10.08
C VAL A 91 2.65 2.42 9.09
N ILE A 92 2.89 1.39 8.29
CA ILE A 92 3.80 1.44 7.14
C ILE A 92 2.94 1.45 5.88
N GLY A 93 2.91 2.61 5.20
CA GLY A 93 2.17 2.75 3.95
C GLY A 93 2.68 1.83 2.84
N TRP A 94 1.91 1.73 1.76
CA TRP A 94 2.22 0.89 0.61
C TRP A 94 3.64 1.11 0.07
N GLN A 95 4.39 0.02 -0.06
CA GLN A 95 5.70 0.00 -0.70
C GLN A 95 5.78 -1.15 -1.70
N ILE A 96 6.51 -0.92 -2.79
CA ILE A 96 6.80 -1.98 -3.76
C ILE A 96 7.93 -2.86 -3.23
N ILE A 97 7.72 -4.17 -3.27
CA ILE A 97 8.73 -5.19 -2.97
C ILE A 97 9.02 -5.96 -4.25
N ASP A 98 10.24 -5.83 -4.75
CA ASP A 98 10.69 -6.42 -6.03
C ASP A 98 12.13 -6.97 -5.97
N SER A 99 12.74 -6.94 -4.79
CA SER A 99 14.15 -7.25 -4.56
C SER A 99 14.39 -7.56 -3.08
N ALA A 100 15.52 -8.21 -2.78
CA ALA A 100 15.92 -8.43 -1.39
C ALA A 100 16.19 -7.09 -0.67
N GLU A 101 16.68 -6.07 -1.38
CA GLU A 101 16.93 -4.73 -0.84
C GLU A 101 15.63 -4.02 -0.43
N SER A 102 14.61 -4.02 -1.29
CA SER A 102 13.29 -3.45 -0.97
C SER A 102 12.62 -4.21 0.17
N ALA A 103 12.72 -5.55 0.20
CA ALA A 103 12.21 -6.38 1.29
C ALA A 103 12.91 -6.08 2.64
N ASN A 104 14.24 -5.97 2.64
CA ASN A 104 15.02 -5.61 3.83
C ASN A 104 14.66 -4.20 4.33
N SER A 105 14.54 -3.24 3.41
CA SER A 105 14.18 -1.85 3.72
C SER A 105 12.76 -1.72 4.30
N PHE A 106 11.85 -2.59 3.89
CA PHE A 106 10.52 -2.69 4.49
C PHE A 106 10.62 -3.31 5.89
N ALA A 107 11.36 -4.42 6.02
CA ALA A 107 11.56 -5.11 7.29
C ALA A 107 12.26 -4.25 8.36
N ASP A 108 13.12 -3.30 7.99
CA ASP A 108 13.75 -2.34 8.91
C ASP A 108 12.74 -1.37 9.58
N LYS A 109 11.52 -1.28 9.03
CA LYS A 109 10.45 -0.41 9.54
C LYS A 109 9.40 -1.18 10.37
N VAL A 110 9.37 -2.51 10.23
CA VAL A 110 8.50 -3.42 10.99
C VAL A 110 9.01 -3.55 12.41
#